data_AF-A0AAP0P5C0-F1
#
_entry.id   AF-A0AAP0P5C0-F1
#
_cell.length_a   1.000
_cell.length_b   1.000
_cell.length_c   1.000
_cell.angle_alpha   90.00
_cell.angle_beta   90.00
_cell.angle_gamma   90.00
#
_symmetry.space_group_name_H-M   'P 1'
#
loop_
_entity.id
_entity.type
_entity.pdbx_description
1 polymer ?
#
loop_
_entity_poly.entity_id
_entity_poly.type
_entity_poly.pdbx_seq_one_letter_code
_entity_poly.pdbx_strand_id
1 'polypeptide(L)' 'MARLKQAKEEAEKEVAQFRAQIEAEFQRKVAETSGDSGSNVKRLEEETESKIHHLKSESARISHDVVHMLLRHVTTVKH' A
#
# COMPACT_ATOMS: atom_id res chain seq x y z
N MET A 1 -6.06 -51.05 -30.60
CA MET A 1 -6.57 -49.68 -30.34
C MET A 1 -6.74 -49.32 -28.86
N ALA A 2 -6.79 -50.29 -27.92
CA ALA A 2 -6.97 -50.00 -26.49
C ALA A 2 -5.87 -49.14 -25.86
N ARG A 3 -4.59 -49.37 -26.18
CA ARG A 3 -3.46 -48.58 -25.65
C ARG A 3 -3.48 -47.10 -26.07
N LEU A 4 -3.89 -46.82 -27.31
CA LEU A 4 -3.99 -45.44 -27.81
C LEU A 4 -5.11 -44.66 -27.10
N LYS A 5 -6.23 -45.34 -26.80
CA LYS A 5 -7.36 -44.77 -26.07
C LYS A 5 -6.98 -44.47 -24.61
N GLN A 6 -6.29 -45.41 -23.95
CA GLN A 6 -5.80 -45.22 -22.58
C GLN A 6 -4.81 -44.05 -22.48
N ALA A 7 -3.83 -43.99 -23.39
CA ALA A 7 -2.86 -42.89 -23.42
C ALA A 7 -3.53 -41.52 -23.62
N LYS A 8 -4.60 -41.47 -24.43
CA LYS A 8 -5.40 -40.25 -24.60
C LYS A 8 -6.11 -39.84 -23.31
N GLU A 9 -6.78 -40.78 -22.63
CA GLU A 9 -7.50 -40.51 -21.38
C GLU A 9 -6.54 -40.08 -20.25
N GLU A 10 -5.36 -40.70 -20.17
CA GLU A 10 -4.31 -40.31 -19.21
C GLU A 10 -3.79 -38.88 -19.49
N ALA A 11 -3.51 -38.55 -20.76
CA ALA A 11 -3.10 -37.21 -21.15
C ALA A 11 -4.18 -36.15 -20.87
N GLU A 12 -5.45 -36.45 -21.15
CA GLU A 12 -6.57 -35.55 -20.85
C GLU A 12 -6.71 -35.29 -19.34
N LYS A 13 -6.51 -36.34 -18.53
CA LYS A 13 -6.53 -36.24 -17.07
C LYS A 13 -5.38 -35.39 -16.53
N GLU A 14 -4.16 -35.59 -17.03
CA GLU A 14 -2.99 -34.79 -16.65
C GLU A 14 -3.17 -33.32 -17.02
N VAL A 15 -3.68 -33.03 -18.22
CA VAL A 15 -3.97 -31.65 -18.65
C VAL A 15 -5.01 -30.99 -17.74
N ALA A 16 -6.05 -31.72 -17.35
CA ALA A 16 -7.07 -31.20 -16.44
C ALA A 16 -6.50 -30.92 -15.04
N GLN A 17 -5.66 -31.82 -14.52
CA GLN A 17 -4.98 -31.63 -13.24
C GLN A 17 -4.02 -30.45 -13.27
N PHE A 18 -3.21 -30.33 -14.32
CA PHE A 18 -2.28 -29.21 -14.48
C PHE A 18 -3.02 -27.88 -14.56
N ARG A 19 -4.12 -27.79 -15.32
CA ARG A 19 -4.97 -26.59 -15.37
C ARG A 19 -5.54 -26.23 -14.00
N ALA A 20 -6.04 -27.22 -13.26
CA ALA A 20 -6.58 -26.99 -11.92
C ALA A 20 -5.49 -26.50 -10.95
N GLN A 21 -4.28 -27.05 -11.04
CA GLN A 21 -3.15 -26.60 -10.21
C GLN A 21 -2.75 -25.16 -10.55
N ILE A 22 -2.59 -24.84 -11.83
CA ILE A 22 -2.23 -23.49 -12.28
C ILE A 22 -3.28 -22.47 -11.86
N GLU A 23 -4.57 -22.79 -11.99
CA GLU A 23 -5.65 -21.91 -11.55
C GLU A 23 -5.62 -21.69 -10.02
N ALA A 24 -5.40 -22.76 -9.24
CA ALA A 24 -5.28 -22.64 -7.80
C ALA A 24 -4.08 -21.77 -7.38
N GLU A 25 -2.93 -21.94 -8.04
CA GLU A 25 -1.75 -21.11 -7.82
C GLU A 25 -1.99 -19.65 -8.22
N PHE A 26 -2.73 -19.41 -9.31
CA PHE A 26 -3.11 -18.08 -9.75
C PHE A 26 -4.01 -17.40 -8.72
N GLN A 27 -5.09 -18.06 -8.29
CA GLN A 27 -6.00 -17.54 -7.28
C GLN A 27 -5.29 -17.25 -5.95
N ARG A 28 -4.35 -18.11 -5.56
CA ARG A 28 -3.51 -17.89 -4.38
C ARG A 28 -2.66 -16.62 -4.53
N LYS A 29 -1.95 -16.45 -5.65
CA LYS A 29 -1.13 -15.26 -5.91
C LYS A 29 -1.95 -13.99 -5.92
N VAL A 30 -3.15 -14.02 -6.52
CA VAL A 30 -4.08 -12.89 -6.51
C VAL A 30 -4.49 -12.55 -5.08
N ALA A 31 -4.87 -13.52 -4.26
CA ALA A 31 -5.24 -13.28 -2.87
C ALA A 31 -4.10 -12.67 -2.04
N GLU A 32 -2.87 -13.19 -2.20
CA GLU A 32 -1.67 -12.68 -1.52
C GLU A 32 -1.34 -11.23 -1.91
N THR A 33 -1.41 -10.89 -3.21
CA THR A 33 -1.13 -9.53 -3.71
C THR A 33 -2.26 -8.52 -3.45
N SER A 34 -3.51 -8.99 -3.42
CA SER A 34 -4.67 -8.14 -3.13
C SER A 34 -4.71 -7.70 -1.66
N GLY A 35 -4.23 -8.54 -0.75
CA GLY A 35 -4.17 -8.23 0.69
C GLY A 35 -3.13 -7.16 1.04
N ASP A 36 -1.98 -7.16 0.36
CA ASP A 36 -0.86 -6.25 0.68
C ASP A 36 -1.11 -4.79 0.24
N SER A 37 -2.00 -4.59 -0.75
CA SER A 37 -2.40 -3.24 -1.15
C SER A 37 -3.20 -2.54 -0.04
N GLY A 38 -4.05 -3.28 0.68
CA GLY A 38 -4.86 -2.73 1.77
C GLY A 38 -4.05 -2.41 3.03
N SER A 39 -3.07 -3.25 3.39
CA SER A 39 -2.19 -3.01 4.54
C SER A 39 -1.30 -1.79 4.32
N ASN A 40 -0.73 -1.65 3.13
CA ASN A 40 0.12 -0.51 2.79
C ASN A 40 -0.65 0.81 2.78
N VAL A 41 -1.87 0.83 2.24
CA VAL A 41 -2.72 2.04 2.26
C VAL A 41 -3.06 2.45 3.69
N LYS A 42 -3.50 1.51 4.55
CA LYS A 42 -3.81 1.81 5.96
C LYS A 42 -2.60 2.37 6.72
N ARG A 43 -1.43 1.73 6.57
CA ARG A 43 -0.18 2.22 7.18
C ARG A 43 0.18 3.62 6.68
N LEU A 44 0.02 3.87 5.39
CA LEU A 44 0.32 5.17 4.80
C LEU A 44 -0.64 6.26 5.31
N GLU A 45 -1.93 5.94 5.48
CA GLU A 45 -2.93 6.84 6.07
C GLU A 45 -2.57 7.20 7.51
N GLU A 46 -2.28 6.20 8.35
CA GLU A 46 -1.88 6.41 9.76
C GLU A 46 -0.61 7.26 9.88
N GLU A 47 0.43 6.96 9.09
CA GLU A 47 1.66 7.74 9.08
C GLU A 47 1.42 9.18 8.62
N THR A 48 0.55 9.37 7.63
CA THR A 48 0.22 10.69 7.09
C THR A 48 -0.53 11.53 8.11
N GLU A 49 -1.54 10.95 8.76
CA GLU A 49 -2.32 11.63 9.80
C GLU A 49 -1.43 12.02 10.98
N SER A 50 -0.55 11.12 11.42
CA SER A 50 0.42 11.37 12.48
C SER A 50 1.36 12.53 12.12
N LYS A 51 1.90 12.55 10.88
CA LYS A 51 2.77 13.65 10.40
C LYS A 51 2.03 14.98 10.33
N ILE A 52 0.77 14.99 9.87
CA ILE A 52 -0.06 16.21 9.83
C ILE A 52 -0.31 16.72 11.26
N HIS A 53 -0.67 15.83 12.18
CA HIS A 53 -0.91 16.20 13.58
C HIS A 53 0.35 16.79 14.23
N HIS A 54 1.51 16.17 13.99
CA HIS A 54 2.79 16.67 14.46
C HIS A 54 3.10 18.07 13.91
N LEU A 55 2.96 18.28 12.59
CA LEU A 55 3.18 19.58 11.96
C LEU A 55 2.23 20.66 12.51
N LYS A 56 0.95 20.32 12.73
CA LYS A 56 -0.02 21.25 13.33
C LYS A 56 0.38 21.65 14.75
N SER A 57 0.77 20.68 15.58
CA SER A 57 1.20 20.93 16.96
C SER A 57 2.44 21.82 17.01
N GLU A 58 3.44 21.51 16.20
CA GLU A 58 4.69 22.28 16.14
C GLU A 58 4.46 23.69 15.60
N SER A 59 3.63 23.83 14.57
CA SER A 59 3.22 25.14 14.05
C SER A 59 2.51 25.97 15.11
N ALA A 60 1.54 25.39 15.83
CA ALA A 60 0.84 26.08 16.91
C ALA A 60 1.83 26.53 18.01
N ARG A 61 2.76 25.66 18.38
CA ARG A 61 3.78 25.91 19.41
C ARG A 61 4.70 27.08 19.07
N ILE A 62 5.14 27.21 17.82
CA ILE A 62 6.11 28.23 17.40
C ILE A 62 5.46 29.49 16.80
N SER A 63 4.18 29.43 16.42
CA SER A 63 3.47 30.50 15.70
C SER A 63 3.55 31.85 16.43
N HIS A 64 3.40 31.86 17.75
CA HIS A 64 3.46 33.07 18.57
C HIS A 64 4.84 33.75 18.47
N ASP A 65 5.91 32.98 18.58
CA ASP A 65 7.28 33.51 18.55
C ASP A 65 7.62 34.07 17.17
N VAL A 66 7.17 33.40 16.10
CA VAL A 66 7.30 33.89 14.73
C VAL A 66 6.55 35.20 14.54
N VAL A 67 5.29 35.28 14.98
CA VAL A 67 4.48 36.52 14.90
C VAL A 67 5.15 37.65 15.67
N HIS A 68 5.63 37.39 16.89
CA HIS A 68 6.31 38.40 17.70
C HIS A 68 7.61 38.89 17.03
N MET A 69 8.40 37.97 16.45
CA MET A 69 9.60 38.33 15.69
C MET A 69 9.27 39.21 14.48
N LEU A 70 8.24 38.84 13.71
CA LEU A 70 7.79 39.62 12.55
C LEU A 70 7.30 41.02 12.96
N LEU A 71 6.48 41.12 14.01
CA LEU A 71 6.01 42.40 14.53
C LEU A 71 7.18 43.29 14.95
N ARG A 72 8.13 42.76 15.73
CA ARG A 72 9.32 43.51 16.13
C ARG A 72 10.10 44.03 14.92
N HIS A 73 10.27 43.22 13.88
CA HIS A 73 10.98 43.62 12.68
C HIS A 73 10.28 44.78 11.95
N VAL A 74 8.95 44.75 11.87
CA VAL A 74 8.15 45.77 11.18
C VAL A 74 8.04 47.07 11.99
N THR A 75 7.96 46.99 13.32
CA THR A 75 7.77 48.17 14.17
C THR A 75 9.07 48.85 14.59
N THR A 76 10.23 48.25 14.33
CA THR A 76 11.52 48.86 14.68
C THR A 76 11.98 49.77 13.55
N VAL A 77 11.86 51.09 13.74
CA VAL A 77 12.47 52.08 12.85
C VAL A 77 13.98 52.09 13.12
N LYS A 78 14.79 51.80 12.09
CA LYS A 78 16.24 52.00 12.17
C LYS A 78 16.52 53.50 12.05
N HIS A 79 17.10 54.09 13.09
CA HIS A 79 17.70 55.42 13.07
C HIS A 79 19.15 55.34 12.60
#